data_AF-A0A7S4VXJ9-F1
#
_entry.id   AF-A0A7S4VXJ9-F1
#
_cell.length_a   1.000
_cell.length_b   1.000
_cell.length_c   1.000
_cell.angle_alpha   90.00
_cell.angle_beta   90.00
_cell.angle_gamma   90.00
#
_symmetry.space_group_name_H-M   'P 1'
#
loop_
_entity.id
_entity.type
_entity.pdbx_description
1 polymer ?
#
loop_
_entity_poly.entity_id
_entity_poly.type
_entity_poly.pdbx_seq_one_letter_code
_entity_poly.pdbx_strand_id
1 'polypeptide(L)'
;MFYESKSSGTVFSVMLGALPNAHLGLFNIKEKEDDIIYNDSMLHRSIDPGAGAFSYHARTWVASMDIDAGEEIFIDYSDAYFNREKLKHAPRKTDFEQGKKILDEITAFLERKKDAGEKVDDADLSTFKNIVSIYSERTASLFPTTYSSFMEMLTAKPTDQLPWSTVSHPSIEWITQNGICLDNIAMERSTITQAGNGAFARRFIGEGQVVTPAPLLQIMNRDTLKMYKLVEVEDKLVCDENDTEPIGDQLLLNYCFGHVESSLLLCPSSNAIIINHCSDRQDWGGQCGGGKGPNAMYRWATDWDTNTEEWLSLSLEEMQEKNDNRQRGLSFEIVATRDIQPGEEIFIDYGHDWEDAWNYHVENWKPPTGDFESYSSITRLNNEKKDLLDLETHGSNVQLGCIYLEKKEEEDEDYYDDEYGGLVKSGEEYKIADGTTREEYYWPCTIYAKDEDGDAYTVLIEQSPQRAETSWAAEDMPLFLTEYPRESIVFLNKQGASDQNMPGTFRQPIGIQDEIFPEQWKDIARDNGD
;
A
#
# COMPACT_ATOMS: atom_id res chain seq x y z
N MET A 1 -16.58 13.85 -15.92
CA MET A 1 -15.48 13.74 -16.92
C MET A 1 -14.44 12.84 -16.30
N PHE A 2 -14.01 11.78 -16.99
CA PHE A 2 -13.04 10.81 -16.46
C PHE A 2 -11.66 11.06 -17.06
N TYR A 3 -10.64 10.72 -16.29
CA TYR A 3 -9.24 11.01 -16.59
C TYR A 3 -8.39 9.81 -16.18
N GLU A 4 -7.43 9.45 -17.02
CA GLU A 4 -6.50 8.36 -16.73
C GLU A 4 -5.14 8.65 -17.37
N SER A 5 -4.08 8.08 -16.83
CA SER A 5 -2.80 8.10 -17.53
C SER A 5 -2.73 6.98 -18.57
N LYS A 6 -1.86 7.14 -19.56
CA LYS A 6 -1.62 6.11 -20.58
C LYS A 6 -0.98 4.83 -20.02
N SER A 7 -0.54 4.85 -18.76
CA SER A 7 -0.07 3.68 -18.00
C SER A 7 -1.05 3.30 -16.90
N SER A 8 -1.39 2.02 -16.77
CA SER A 8 -2.20 1.56 -15.64
C SER A 8 -1.35 1.55 -14.36
N GLY A 9 -1.58 2.51 -13.47
CA GLY A 9 -1.00 2.55 -12.13
C GLY A 9 -2.01 2.04 -11.10
N THR A 10 -1.76 0.88 -10.50
CA THR A 10 -2.48 0.42 -9.31
C THR A 10 -2.12 1.31 -8.13
N VAL A 11 -3.05 1.50 -7.19
CA VAL A 11 -2.88 2.19 -5.89
C VAL A 11 -1.45 2.00 -5.34
N PHE A 12 -0.66 3.07 -5.34
CA PHE A 12 0.72 3.06 -4.83
C PHE A 12 0.70 3.24 -3.31
N SER A 13 0.45 2.15 -2.58
CA SER A 13 0.50 2.13 -1.11
C SER A 13 1.87 1.66 -0.64
N VAL A 14 2.81 2.59 -0.50
CA VAL A 14 4.17 2.29 -0.06
C VAL A 14 4.47 2.94 1.29
N MET A 15 4.36 2.17 2.35
CA MET A 15 4.77 2.57 3.69
C MET A 15 5.61 1.42 4.26
N LEU A 16 5.57 1.20 5.57
CA LEU A 16 6.17 0.03 6.18
C LEU A 16 5.79 -1.26 5.44
N GLY A 17 4.55 -1.42 4.98
CA GLY A 17 4.10 -2.62 4.25
C GLY A 17 4.82 -2.97 2.95
N ALA A 18 5.64 -2.09 2.38
CA ALA A 18 6.41 -2.38 1.18
C ALA A 18 7.84 -2.88 1.48
N LEU A 19 8.28 -2.87 2.75
CA LEU A 19 9.64 -3.27 3.15
C LEU A 19 9.74 -4.74 3.61
N PRO A 20 8.83 -5.28 4.44
CA PRO A 20 8.85 -6.67 4.87
C PRO A 20 8.69 -7.66 3.72
N ASN A 21 9.35 -8.80 3.87
CA ASN A 21 9.07 -9.96 3.02
C ASN A 21 7.75 -10.61 3.42
N ALA A 22 7.29 -11.55 2.59
CA ALA A 22 6.16 -12.40 2.93
C ALA A 22 6.60 -13.81 3.32
N HIS A 23 5.95 -14.36 4.34
CA HIS A 23 6.13 -15.75 4.75
C HIS A 23 4.79 -16.33 5.22
N LEU A 24 4.29 -17.33 4.50
CA LEU A 24 2.94 -17.89 4.71
C LEU A 24 2.78 -18.67 6.03
N GLY A 25 3.88 -18.91 6.75
CA GLY A 25 3.87 -19.55 8.07
C GLY A 25 4.39 -18.68 9.22
N LEU A 26 4.85 -17.44 8.98
CA LEU A 26 5.49 -16.58 10.01
C LEU A 26 5.03 -15.11 9.97
N PHE A 27 3.95 -14.78 9.26
CA PHE A 27 3.46 -13.40 9.20
C PHE A 27 3.10 -12.87 10.60
N ASN A 28 3.75 -11.79 11.01
CA ASN A 28 3.69 -11.24 12.37
C ASN A 28 3.32 -9.75 12.41
N ILE A 29 3.08 -9.15 11.24
CA ILE A 29 2.43 -7.85 11.13
C ILE A 29 1.24 -7.92 10.19
N LYS A 30 0.25 -7.05 10.42
CA LYS A 30 -0.89 -6.85 9.54
C LYS A 30 -1.21 -5.37 9.40
N GLU A 31 -1.88 -5.02 8.32
CA GLU A 31 -2.51 -3.72 8.20
C GLU A 31 -3.58 -3.60 9.30
N LYS A 32 -3.62 -2.46 10.00
CA LYS A 32 -4.64 -2.22 11.01
C LYS A 32 -5.95 -1.90 10.30
N GLU A 33 -6.88 -2.82 10.39
CA GLU A 33 -8.10 -2.84 9.57
C GLU A 33 -9.01 -1.61 9.80
N ASP A 34 -9.05 -1.07 11.03
CA ASP A 34 -9.84 0.13 11.36
C ASP A 34 -9.17 1.46 10.93
N ASP A 35 -7.92 1.41 10.44
CA ASP A 35 -7.10 2.60 10.16
C ASP A 35 -6.99 2.94 8.66
N ILE A 36 -7.68 2.24 7.75
CA ILE A 36 -7.86 2.73 6.38
C ILE A 36 -8.82 3.92 6.42
N ILE A 37 -8.29 5.05 6.89
CA ILE A 37 -9.05 6.28 7.06
C ILE A 37 -8.86 7.06 5.76
N TYR A 38 -9.82 6.91 4.84
CA TYR A 38 -10.03 7.97 3.86
C TYR A 38 -10.66 9.17 4.56
N ASN A 39 -9.96 10.30 4.58
CA ASN A 39 -10.42 11.53 5.25
C ASN A 39 -10.46 12.74 4.32
N ASP A 40 -11.48 12.85 3.48
CA ASP A 40 -11.68 14.04 2.64
C ASP A 40 -12.23 15.25 3.41
N SER A 41 -12.42 15.14 4.72
CA SER A 41 -12.88 16.26 5.56
C SER A 41 -11.74 17.17 6.03
N MET A 42 -10.48 16.80 5.74
CA MET A 42 -9.27 17.51 6.17
C MET A 42 -9.17 18.92 5.58
N LEU A 43 -9.61 19.09 4.33
CA LEU A 43 -9.62 20.34 3.58
C LEU A 43 -10.94 20.51 2.84
N HIS A 44 -11.23 21.76 2.47
CA HIS A 44 -12.41 22.12 1.73
C HIS A 44 -12.00 22.69 0.38
N ARG A 45 -12.28 21.92 -0.69
CA ARG A 45 -11.91 22.22 -2.08
C ARG A 45 -12.31 23.59 -2.61
N SER A 46 -13.29 24.27 -2.02
CA SER A 46 -13.70 25.63 -2.45
C SER A 46 -12.90 26.77 -1.81
N ILE A 47 -12.09 26.48 -0.78
CA ILE A 47 -11.36 27.52 -0.02
C ILE A 47 -9.88 27.18 0.22
N ASP A 48 -9.53 25.89 0.22
CA ASP A 48 -8.18 25.44 0.53
C ASP A 48 -7.42 25.07 -0.76
N PRO A 49 -6.38 25.84 -1.16
CA PRO A 49 -5.58 25.54 -2.35
C PRO A 49 -4.82 24.20 -2.24
N GLY A 50 -4.60 23.68 -1.03
CA GLY A 50 -4.03 22.35 -0.81
C GLY A 50 -4.98 21.18 -1.05
N ALA A 51 -6.27 21.41 -1.29
CA ALA A 51 -7.23 20.34 -1.54
C ALA A 51 -6.81 19.52 -2.78
N GLY A 52 -6.69 18.20 -2.62
CA GLY A 52 -6.25 17.29 -3.67
C GLY A 52 -4.74 17.27 -3.91
N ALA A 53 -3.93 18.01 -3.16
CA ALA A 53 -2.47 18.03 -3.27
C ALA A 53 -1.76 16.88 -2.53
N PHE A 54 -2.49 16.11 -1.72
CA PHE A 54 -1.97 14.96 -0.97
C PHE A 54 -3.00 13.82 -0.92
N SER A 55 -2.53 12.62 -0.56
CA SER A 55 -3.37 11.46 -0.34
C SER A 55 -4.19 11.63 0.93
N TYR A 56 -5.49 11.35 0.82
CA TYR A 56 -6.41 11.33 1.95
C TYR A 56 -6.49 9.96 2.62
N HIS A 57 -5.75 8.97 2.12
CA HIS A 57 -5.65 7.65 2.73
C HIS A 57 -4.47 7.60 3.69
N ALA A 58 -4.72 7.14 4.90
CA ALA A 58 -3.70 6.67 5.82
C ALA A 58 -3.74 5.14 5.86
N ARG A 59 -2.56 4.50 5.93
CA ARG A 59 -2.45 3.07 6.19
C ARG A 59 -1.44 2.88 7.31
N THR A 60 -1.81 2.09 8.32
CA THR A 60 -0.94 1.79 9.45
C THR A 60 -0.77 0.29 9.57
N TRP A 61 0.39 -0.11 10.08
CA TRP A 61 0.77 -1.50 10.27
C TRP A 61 0.98 -1.75 11.75
N VAL A 62 0.46 -2.87 12.24
CA VAL A 62 0.58 -3.30 13.63
C VAL A 62 1.11 -4.71 13.69
N ALA A 63 1.80 -5.04 14.78
CA ALA A 63 2.14 -6.42 15.07
C ALA A 63 0.85 -7.21 15.34
N SER A 64 0.69 -8.35 14.67
CA SER A 64 -0.43 -9.28 14.89
C SER A 64 -0.17 -10.23 16.06
N MET A 65 1.09 -10.28 16.53
CA MET A 65 1.58 -11.09 17.64
C MET A 65 2.80 -10.41 18.27
N ASP A 66 3.25 -10.90 19.43
CA ASP A 66 4.52 -10.45 20.01
C ASP A 66 5.68 -10.84 19.08
N ILE A 67 6.55 -9.87 18.79
CA ILE A 67 7.74 -10.04 17.96
C ILE A 67 8.97 -9.99 18.87
N ASP A 68 9.70 -11.08 18.95
CA ASP A 68 10.89 -11.16 19.78
C ASP A 68 12.10 -10.47 19.12
N ALA A 69 13.11 -10.13 19.94
CA ALA A 69 14.36 -9.61 19.42
C ALA A 69 15.04 -10.64 18.51
N GLY A 70 15.38 -10.22 17.30
CA GLY A 70 16.02 -11.08 16.29
C GLY A 70 15.06 -11.73 15.30
N GLU A 71 13.74 -11.58 15.49
CA GLU A 71 12.78 -12.07 14.50
C GLU A 71 12.69 -11.17 13.27
N GLU A 72 12.52 -11.78 12.10
CA GLU A 72 12.20 -11.07 10.86
C GLU A 72 10.71 -10.68 10.86
N ILE A 73 10.42 -9.52 10.29
CA ILE A 73 9.05 -9.01 10.12
C ILE A 73 8.50 -9.57 8.81
N PHE A 74 7.31 -10.17 8.87
CA PHE A 74 6.65 -10.77 7.71
C PHE A 74 5.20 -10.31 7.57
N ILE A 75 4.80 -10.08 6.32
CA ILE A 75 3.42 -9.81 5.91
C ILE A 75 2.80 -10.98 5.18
N ASP A 76 1.47 -11.08 5.23
CA ASP A 76 0.73 -12.07 4.46
C ASP A 76 0.36 -11.53 3.08
N TYR A 77 1.04 -12.01 2.03
CA TYR A 77 0.68 -11.71 0.63
C TYR A 77 -0.47 -12.56 0.09
N SER A 78 -1.05 -13.43 0.91
CA SER A 78 -2.00 -14.49 0.54
C SER A 78 -1.39 -15.56 -0.37
N ASP A 79 -2.03 -16.73 -0.39
CA ASP A 79 -1.66 -17.81 -1.31
C ASP A 79 -1.79 -17.43 -2.79
N ALA A 80 -2.69 -16.50 -3.13
CA ALA A 80 -2.89 -16.09 -4.53
C ALA A 80 -1.61 -15.47 -5.12
N TYR A 81 -0.84 -14.72 -4.33
CA TYR A 81 0.40 -14.10 -4.78
C TYR A 81 1.45 -15.15 -5.21
N PHE A 82 1.56 -16.23 -4.47
CA PHE A 82 2.54 -17.29 -4.72
C PHE A 82 2.14 -18.24 -5.86
N ASN A 83 0.93 -18.09 -6.44
CA ASN A 83 0.51 -18.85 -7.63
C ASN A 83 1.24 -18.44 -8.91
N ARG A 84 2.05 -17.37 -8.85
CA ARG A 84 2.96 -16.98 -9.92
C ARG A 84 3.92 -18.11 -10.24
N GLU A 85 4.15 -18.34 -11.53
CA GLU A 85 5.00 -19.43 -12.03
C GLU A 85 6.39 -19.47 -11.36
N LYS A 86 7.00 -18.30 -11.13
CA LYS A 86 8.31 -18.19 -10.47
C LYS A 86 8.30 -18.58 -8.98
N LEU A 87 7.15 -18.53 -8.32
CA LEU A 87 6.97 -18.76 -6.88
C LEU A 87 6.18 -20.05 -6.59
N LYS A 88 5.80 -20.81 -7.62
CA LYS A 88 4.99 -22.03 -7.48
C LYS A 88 5.62 -23.13 -6.63
N HIS A 89 6.92 -23.04 -6.34
CA HIS A 89 7.65 -23.98 -5.51
C HIS A 89 7.69 -23.56 -4.02
N ALA A 90 7.31 -22.32 -3.71
CA ALA A 90 7.27 -21.83 -2.35
C ALA A 90 6.21 -22.61 -1.53
N PRO A 91 6.55 -23.08 -0.32
CA PRO A 91 5.59 -23.72 0.58
C PRO A 91 4.43 -22.80 0.96
N ARG A 92 3.23 -23.38 1.05
CA ARG A 92 1.99 -22.70 1.40
C ARG A 92 1.61 -22.96 2.85
N LYS A 93 0.60 -22.25 3.34
CA LYS A 93 0.08 -22.44 4.69
C LYS A 93 -0.27 -23.92 4.95
N THR A 94 -0.95 -24.56 4.01
CA THR A 94 -1.31 -25.99 4.08
C THR A 94 -0.09 -26.91 4.04
N ASP A 95 0.97 -26.55 3.29
CA ASP A 95 2.22 -27.32 3.26
C ASP A 95 2.92 -27.27 4.63
N PHE A 96 2.92 -26.12 5.32
CA PHE A 96 3.44 -26.02 6.68
C PHE A 96 2.62 -26.84 7.68
N GLU A 97 1.28 -26.81 7.59
CA GLU A 97 0.39 -27.61 8.43
C GLU A 97 0.60 -29.13 8.23
N GLN A 98 0.72 -29.55 6.97
CA GLN A 98 1.04 -30.94 6.63
C GLN A 98 2.46 -31.31 7.08
N GLY A 99 3.41 -30.40 6.88
CA GLY A 99 4.80 -30.55 7.27
C GLY A 99 4.95 -30.77 8.77
N LYS A 100 4.20 -30.05 9.61
CA LYS A 100 4.17 -30.26 11.08
C LYS A 100 3.73 -31.68 11.43
N LYS A 101 2.65 -32.19 10.82
CA LYS A 101 2.17 -33.57 11.05
C LYS A 101 3.22 -34.62 10.65
N ILE A 102 3.91 -34.40 9.53
CA ILE A 102 4.98 -35.30 9.07
C ILE A 102 6.20 -35.20 10.00
N LEU A 103 6.54 -34.00 10.48
CA LEU A 103 7.65 -33.78 11.40
C LEU A 103 7.45 -34.56 12.71
N ASP A 104 6.23 -34.59 13.24
CA ASP A 104 5.88 -35.37 14.43
C ASP A 104 6.11 -36.87 14.21
N GLU A 105 5.70 -37.41 13.06
CA GLU A 105 5.90 -38.82 12.69
C GLU A 105 7.38 -39.18 12.49
N ILE A 106 8.15 -38.30 11.85
CA ILE A 106 9.60 -38.47 11.69
C ILE A 106 10.25 -38.48 13.08
N THR A 107 9.91 -37.53 13.94
CA THR A 107 10.47 -37.43 15.31
C THR A 107 10.19 -38.71 16.09
N ALA A 108 8.94 -39.17 16.11
CA ALA A 108 8.55 -40.40 16.79
C ALA A 108 9.26 -41.65 16.22
N PHE A 109 9.49 -41.70 14.91
CA PHE A 109 10.27 -42.78 14.28
C PHE A 109 11.74 -42.75 14.73
N LEU A 110 12.38 -41.58 14.72
CA LEU A 110 13.77 -41.42 15.11
C LEU A 110 14.00 -41.73 16.59
N GLU A 111 13.04 -41.38 17.46
CA GLU A 111 13.06 -41.75 18.88
C GLU A 111 12.99 -43.27 19.06
N ARG A 112 12.07 -43.96 18.36
CA ARG A 112 12.00 -45.44 18.41
C ARG A 112 13.28 -46.11 17.96
N LYS A 113 13.91 -45.59 16.90
CA LYS A 113 15.19 -46.10 16.38
C LYS A 113 16.31 -45.93 17.40
N LYS A 114 16.36 -44.74 18.03
CA LYS A 114 17.31 -44.45 19.12
C LYS A 114 17.10 -45.37 20.33
N ASP A 115 15.85 -45.60 20.74
CA ASP A 115 15.52 -46.50 21.86
C ASP A 115 15.87 -47.97 21.56
N ALA A 116 15.82 -48.38 20.30
CA ALA A 116 16.28 -49.68 19.82
C ALA A 116 17.82 -49.81 19.74
N GLY A 117 18.57 -48.74 20.00
CA GLY A 117 20.03 -48.70 19.89
C GLY A 117 20.54 -48.64 18.44
N GLU A 118 19.66 -48.30 17.50
CA GLU A 118 20.02 -48.12 16.09
C GLU A 118 20.56 -46.70 15.86
N LYS A 119 21.48 -46.58 14.89
CA LYS A 119 22.06 -45.29 14.51
C LYS A 119 21.06 -44.52 13.64
N VAL A 120 20.74 -43.29 14.04
CA VAL A 120 20.08 -42.30 13.19
C VAL A 120 21.15 -41.58 12.36
N ASP A 121 20.96 -41.51 11.05
CA ASP A 121 21.86 -40.77 10.16
C ASP A 121 21.11 -39.98 9.06
N ASP A 122 21.88 -39.25 8.27
CA ASP A 122 21.36 -38.38 7.20
C ASP A 122 20.61 -39.16 6.10
N ALA A 123 20.84 -40.48 5.98
CA ALA A 123 20.14 -41.31 4.99
C ALA A 123 18.69 -41.57 5.39
N ASP A 124 18.39 -41.68 6.69
CA ASP A 124 17.02 -41.78 7.20
C ASP A 124 16.22 -40.52 6.80
N LEU A 125 16.77 -39.34 7.09
CA LEU A 125 16.12 -38.05 6.78
C LEU A 125 15.97 -37.81 5.27
N SER A 126 17.00 -38.15 4.50
CA SER A 126 16.93 -38.10 3.03
C SER A 126 15.84 -39.02 2.49
N THR A 127 15.66 -40.20 3.10
CA THR A 127 14.60 -41.14 2.71
C THR A 127 13.21 -40.55 2.97
N PHE A 128 12.98 -39.96 4.14
CA PHE A 128 11.71 -39.28 4.43
C PHE A 128 11.45 -38.14 3.45
N LYS A 129 12.43 -37.26 3.23
CA LYS A 129 12.30 -36.15 2.27
C LYS A 129 11.93 -36.65 0.86
N ASN A 130 12.58 -37.71 0.39
CA ASN A 130 12.31 -38.32 -0.91
C ASN A 130 10.89 -38.93 -0.99
N ILE A 131 10.41 -39.54 0.10
CA ILE A 131 9.04 -40.06 0.17
C ILE A 131 8.04 -38.91 0.11
N VAL A 132 8.24 -37.87 0.92
CA VAL A 132 7.36 -36.69 0.95
C VAL A 132 7.34 -36.01 -0.41
N SER A 133 8.47 -35.91 -1.11
CA SER A 133 8.55 -35.26 -2.43
C SER A 133 7.76 -35.97 -3.52
N ILE A 134 7.43 -37.26 -3.35
CA ILE A 134 6.54 -37.97 -4.29
C ILE A 134 5.11 -37.41 -4.21
N TYR A 135 4.70 -36.94 -3.03
CA TYR A 135 3.35 -36.42 -2.80
C TYR A 135 3.27 -34.90 -2.89
N SER A 136 4.26 -34.19 -2.34
CA SER A 136 4.37 -32.74 -2.41
C SER A 136 5.83 -32.30 -2.33
N GLU A 137 6.36 -31.78 -3.44
CA GLU A 137 7.69 -31.17 -3.48
C GLU A 137 7.79 -29.96 -2.54
N ARG A 138 6.69 -29.19 -2.39
CA ARG A 138 6.62 -28.03 -1.50
C ARG A 138 6.78 -28.45 -0.05
N THR A 139 5.98 -29.40 0.41
CA THR A 139 6.08 -29.94 1.78
C THR A 139 7.45 -30.57 2.01
N ALA A 140 7.99 -31.30 1.04
CA ALA A 140 9.32 -31.90 1.13
C ALA A 140 10.44 -30.86 1.29
N SER A 141 10.29 -29.67 0.70
CA SER A 141 11.28 -28.59 0.78
C SER A 141 11.48 -28.06 2.20
N LEU A 142 10.48 -28.22 3.08
CA LEU A 142 10.51 -27.80 4.48
C LEU A 142 11.45 -28.66 5.35
N PHE A 143 11.82 -29.86 4.90
CA PHE A 143 12.61 -30.79 5.71
C PHE A 143 14.11 -30.67 5.41
N PRO A 144 14.95 -30.65 6.47
CA PRO A 144 16.40 -30.69 6.31
C PRO A 144 16.86 -32.06 5.81
N THR A 145 18.03 -32.09 5.20
CA THR A 145 18.68 -33.31 4.71
C THR A 145 19.73 -33.88 5.66
N THR A 146 20.03 -33.17 6.76
CA THR A 146 21.02 -33.60 7.75
C THR A 146 20.41 -33.72 9.14
N TYR A 147 20.93 -34.66 9.93
CA TYR A 147 20.49 -34.88 11.30
C TYR A 147 20.79 -33.68 12.21
N SER A 148 21.92 -32.99 11.99
CA SER A 148 22.24 -31.77 12.75
C SER A 148 21.18 -30.70 12.55
N SER A 149 20.87 -30.37 11.29
CA SER A 149 19.85 -29.36 10.97
C SER A 149 18.45 -29.79 11.42
N PHE A 150 18.16 -31.09 11.38
CA PHE A 150 16.90 -31.63 11.94
C PHE A 150 16.80 -31.39 13.44
N MET A 151 17.86 -31.66 14.19
CA MET A 151 17.88 -31.41 15.63
C MET A 151 17.81 -29.92 15.95
N GLU A 152 18.50 -29.07 15.18
CA GLU A 152 18.39 -27.60 15.31
C GLU A 152 16.94 -27.13 15.12
N MET A 153 16.26 -27.62 14.08
CA MET A 153 14.84 -27.35 13.83
C MET A 153 13.95 -27.77 15.01
N LEU A 154 14.17 -28.94 15.61
CA LEU A 154 13.40 -29.40 16.78
C LEU A 154 13.66 -28.59 18.05
N THR A 155 14.78 -27.86 18.12
CA THR A 155 15.09 -26.98 19.26
C THR A 155 14.54 -25.56 19.11
N ALA A 156 13.96 -25.22 17.95
CA ALA A 156 13.29 -23.94 17.72
C ALA A 156 11.98 -23.80 18.53
N LYS A 157 11.41 -22.59 18.54
CA LYS A 157 10.16 -22.26 19.27
C LYS A 157 9.04 -23.28 18.97
N PRO A 158 8.40 -23.89 19.98
CA PRO A 158 7.49 -25.03 19.80
C PRO A 158 6.30 -24.81 18.84
N THR A 159 5.72 -23.61 18.80
CA THR A 159 4.55 -23.32 17.95
C THR A 159 4.91 -23.19 16.47
N ASP A 160 6.17 -22.87 16.15
CA ASP A 160 6.58 -22.39 14.83
C ASP A 160 7.85 -23.08 14.30
N GLN A 161 8.25 -24.21 14.87
CA GLN A 161 9.52 -24.89 14.57
C GLN A 161 9.82 -25.02 13.07
N LEU A 162 8.82 -25.45 12.29
CA LEU A 162 8.99 -25.69 10.87
C LEU A 162 9.05 -24.38 10.06
N PRO A 163 8.07 -23.45 10.12
CA PRO A 163 8.22 -22.12 9.52
C PRO A 163 9.49 -21.36 9.96
N TRP A 164 9.84 -21.42 11.25
CA TRP A 164 11.03 -20.76 11.80
C TRP A 164 12.33 -21.30 11.21
N SER A 165 12.38 -22.60 10.89
CA SER A 165 13.56 -23.23 10.30
C SER A 165 13.80 -22.87 8.83
N THR A 166 12.82 -22.28 8.14
CA THR A 166 12.94 -21.93 6.71
C THR A 166 13.50 -20.54 6.48
N VAL A 167 13.81 -19.78 7.52
CA VAL A 167 14.35 -18.42 7.41
C VAL A 167 15.71 -18.32 8.11
N SER A 168 16.54 -17.38 7.65
CA SER A 168 17.84 -17.13 8.26
C SER A 168 17.70 -16.09 9.36
N HIS A 169 18.34 -16.33 10.50
CA HIS A 169 18.24 -15.46 11.68
C HIS A 169 19.58 -14.81 11.97
N PRO A 170 19.78 -13.51 11.65
CA PRO A 170 20.93 -12.78 12.13
C PRO A 170 20.93 -12.73 13.67
N SER A 171 22.10 -12.79 14.30
CA SER A 171 22.17 -12.69 15.75
C SER A 171 21.73 -11.30 16.21
N ILE A 172 21.22 -11.18 17.44
CA ILE A 172 20.82 -9.90 18.03
C ILE A 172 22.01 -8.92 18.03
N GLU A 173 23.23 -9.42 18.27
CA GLU A 173 24.46 -8.62 18.21
C GLU A 173 24.72 -8.10 16.80
N TRP A 174 24.53 -8.93 15.77
CA TRP A 174 24.68 -8.51 14.38
C TRP A 174 23.65 -7.44 14.02
N ILE A 175 22.39 -7.62 14.39
CA ILE A 175 21.30 -6.65 14.14
C ILE A 175 21.58 -5.34 14.87
N THR A 176 22.07 -5.40 16.10
CA THR A 176 22.43 -4.19 16.88
C THR A 176 23.57 -3.41 16.21
N GLN A 177 24.51 -4.10 15.56
CA GLN A 177 25.67 -3.48 14.91
C GLN A 177 25.41 -3.00 13.48
N ASN A 178 24.51 -3.66 12.74
CA ASN A 178 24.34 -3.46 11.30
C ASN A 178 22.91 -3.08 10.89
N GLY A 179 21.95 -3.21 11.80
CA GLY A 179 20.53 -2.96 11.52
C GLY A 179 20.20 -1.47 11.43
N ILE A 180 19.17 -1.16 10.64
CA ILE A 180 18.58 0.17 10.52
C ILE A 180 17.15 0.10 11.04
N CYS A 181 16.78 1.03 11.93
CA CYS A 181 15.42 1.08 12.45
C CYS A 181 14.43 1.53 11.36
N LEU A 182 13.39 0.75 11.12
CA LEU A 182 12.34 1.05 10.15
C LEU A 182 11.10 1.73 10.77
N ASP A 183 11.00 1.72 12.09
CA ASP A 183 9.83 2.13 12.88
C ASP A 183 10.07 3.42 13.67
N ASN A 184 10.96 4.30 13.18
CA ASN A 184 11.22 5.60 13.77
C ASN A 184 10.06 6.60 13.58
N ILE A 185 9.18 6.36 12.60
CA ILE A 185 8.14 7.31 12.18
C ILE A 185 6.74 6.80 12.54
N ALA A 186 5.90 7.68 13.08
CA ALA A 186 4.46 7.56 13.12
C ALA A 186 3.85 8.54 12.11
N MET A 187 2.71 8.17 11.53
CA MET A 187 1.92 9.10 10.73
C MET A 187 0.89 9.76 11.64
N GLU A 188 0.87 11.08 11.63
CA GLU A 188 -0.19 11.87 12.31
C GLU A 188 -0.58 13.06 11.41
N ARG A 189 -1.58 13.85 11.82
CA ARG A 189 -1.93 15.08 11.10
C ARG A 189 -0.78 16.07 11.19
N SER A 190 -0.35 16.64 10.07
CA SER A 190 0.73 17.62 10.05
C SER A 190 0.39 18.85 10.88
N THR A 191 1.41 19.44 11.50
CA THR A 191 1.31 20.73 12.18
C THR A 191 1.35 21.91 11.20
N ILE A 192 1.75 21.69 9.94
CA ILE A 192 1.62 22.66 8.86
C ILE A 192 0.18 22.66 8.34
N THR A 193 -0.37 23.86 8.15
CA THR A 193 -1.76 24.02 7.67
C THR A 193 -1.84 23.59 6.20
N GLN A 194 -2.86 22.79 5.87
CA GLN A 194 -3.07 22.22 4.53
C GLN A 194 -1.98 21.25 4.02
N ALA A 195 -1.16 20.69 4.91
CA ALA A 195 -0.13 19.70 4.55
C ALA A 195 -0.55 18.22 4.79
N GLY A 196 -1.85 17.96 4.96
CA GLY A 196 -2.35 16.59 5.15
C GLY A 196 -1.77 15.90 6.39
N ASN A 197 -1.25 14.69 6.20
CA ASN A 197 -0.54 13.93 7.22
C ASN A 197 0.96 14.21 7.15
N GLY A 198 1.65 14.10 8.29
CA GLY A 198 3.09 14.26 8.43
C GLY A 198 3.75 13.09 9.14
N ALA A 199 5.08 13.06 9.09
CA ALA A 199 5.92 12.10 9.78
C ALA A 199 6.30 12.61 11.17
N PHE A 200 6.06 11.84 12.21
CA PHE A 200 6.37 12.19 13.59
C PHE A 200 7.33 11.17 14.20
N ALA A 201 8.34 11.63 14.93
CA ALA A 201 9.31 10.76 15.56
C ALA A 201 8.66 9.94 16.70
N ARG A 202 8.71 8.61 16.62
CA ARG A 202 8.23 7.71 17.69
C ARG A 202 9.18 7.65 18.88
N ARG A 203 10.45 7.96 18.65
CA ARG A 203 11.54 7.88 19.60
C ARG A 203 12.49 9.05 19.38
N PHE A 204 13.45 9.20 20.28
CA PHE A 204 14.54 10.13 20.10
C PHE A 204 15.42 9.67 18.93
N ILE A 205 15.76 10.59 18.04
CA ILE A 205 16.68 10.37 16.91
C ILE A 205 17.79 11.41 17.06
N GLY A 206 19.03 10.95 17.22
CA GLY A 206 20.18 11.83 17.36
C GLY A 206 20.58 12.45 16.02
N GLU A 207 21.24 13.61 16.09
CA GLU A 207 21.85 14.25 14.92
C GLU A 207 22.72 13.26 14.10
N GLY A 208 22.54 13.26 12.78
CA GLY A 208 23.25 12.39 11.84
C GLY A 208 22.74 10.94 11.77
N GLN A 209 21.80 10.55 12.62
CA GLN A 209 21.20 9.20 12.55
C GLN A 209 20.18 9.11 11.42
N VAL A 210 20.05 7.90 10.86
CA VAL A 210 19.04 7.58 9.86
C VAL A 210 17.66 7.62 10.51
N VAL A 211 16.81 8.50 10.02
CA VAL A 211 15.38 8.57 10.32
C VAL A 211 14.68 7.39 9.65
N THR A 212 14.83 7.23 8.33
CA THR A 212 14.26 6.11 7.60
C THR A 212 15.03 5.85 6.29
N PRO A 213 15.28 4.58 5.92
CA PRO A 213 15.76 4.26 4.58
C PRO A 213 14.64 4.44 3.55
N ALA A 214 15.00 4.81 2.33
CA ALA A 214 14.09 5.09 1.25
C ALA A 214 14.56 4.43 -0.06
N PRO A 215 14.35 3.11 -0.23
CA PRO A 215 14.52 2.47 -1.53
C PRO A 215 13.63 3.18 -2.56
N LEU A 216 14.15 3.41 -3.77
CA LEU A 216 13.49 4.22 -4.79
C LEU A 216 13.02 3.34 -5.94
N LEU A 217 11.77 3.53 -6.36
CA LEU A 217 11.27 3.08 -7.65
C LEU A 217 11.69 4.10 -8.72
N GLN A 218 12.28 3.62 -9.81
CA GLN A 218 12.71 4.46 -10.94
C GLN A 218 11.59 4.57 -11.98
N ILE A 219 11.07 5.78 -12.19
CA ILE A 219 10.25 6.12 -13.34
C ILE A 219 11.15 6.86 -14.32
N MET A 220 11.57 6.17 -15.37
CA MET A 220 12.57 6.67 -16.32
C MET A 220 12.04 7.79 -17.23
N ASN A 221 10.73 8.00 -17.26
CA ASN A 221 10.12 9.11 -17.98
C ASN A 221 8.95 9.70 -17.17
N ARG A 222 9.12 10.91 -16.66
CA ARG A 222 8.11 11.62 -15.86
C ARG A 222 6.78 11.83 -16.57
N ASP A 223 6.77 11.87 -17.91
CA ASP A 223 5.55 12.01 -18.71
C ASP A 223 4.62 10.80 -18.59
N THR A 224 5.11 9.67 -18.06
CA THR A 224 4.28 8.53 -17.67
C THR A 224 3.22 8.91 -16.64
N LEU A 225 3.48 9.92 -15.80
CA LEU A 225 2.52 10.39 -14.80
C LEU A 225 1.52 11.44 -15.34
N LYS A 226 1.60 11.82 -16.61
CA LYS A 226 0.61 12.73 -17.22
C LYS A 226 -0.74 12.04 -17.36
N MET A 227 -1.80 12.76 -17.03
CA MET A 227 -3.19 12.34 -17.18
C MET A 227 -3.80 12.95 -18.45
N TYR A 228 -4.69 12.19 -19.09
CA TYR A 228 -5.38 12.57 -20.31
C TYR A 228 -6.89 12.40 -20.15
N LYS A 229 -7.65 13.09 -21.00
CA LYS A 229 -9.10 13.00 -21.02
C LYS A 229 -9.56 11.64 -21.53
N LEU A 230 -10.52 11.05 -20.83
CA LEU A 230 -11.22 9.86 -21.30
C LEU A 230 -12.52 10.25 -22.01
N VAL A 231 -12.81 9.53 -23.09
CA VAL A 231 -14.06 9.56 -23.84
C VAL A 231 -14.67 8.18 -23.87
N GLU A 232 -15.99 8.12 -23.89
CA GLU A 232 -16.73 6.87 -24.00
C GLU A 232 -16.86 6.47 -25.47
N VAL A 233 -16.34 5.29 -25.81
CA VAL A 233 -16.40 4.68 -27.14
C VAL A 233 -16.84 3.24 -26.95
N GLU A 234 -18.01 2.89 -27.50
CA GLU A 234 -18.58 1.53 -27.40
C GLU A 234 -18.67 1.04 -25.94
N ASP A 235 -19.23 1.87 -25.05
CA ASP A 235 -19.40 1.60 -23.61
C ASP A 235 -18.08 1.34 -22.86
N LYS A 236 -16.95 1.78 -23.42
CA LYS A 236 -15.63 1.74 -22.80
C LYS A 236 -15.05 3.13 -22.70
N LEU A 237 -14.45 3.43 -21.55
CA LEU A 237 -13.65 4.63 -21.39
C LEU A 237 -12.28 4.41 -22.04
N VAL A 238 -11.96 5.24 -23.03
CA VAL A 238 -10.66 5.24 -23.71
C VAL A 238 -10.06 6.64 -23.70
N CYS A 239 -8.74 6.74 -23.76
CA CYS A 239 -8.09 8.04 -23.94
C CYS A 239 -8.58 8.68 -25.25
N ASP A 240 -8.95 9.96 -25.20
CA ASP A 240 -9.33 10.70 -26.40
C ASP A 240 -8.13 10.84 -27.32
N GLU A 241 -8.08 10.07 -28.40
CA GLU A 241 -6.98 10.12 -29.37
C GLU A 241 -6.86 11.49 -30.07
N ASN A 242 -7.93 12.29 -30.07
CA ASN A 242 -7.92 13.63 -30.63
C ASN A 242 -7.42 14.69 -29.64
N ASP A 243 -7.38 14.36 -28.34
CA ASP A 243 -6.92 15.25 -27.28
C ASP A 243 -5.58 14.76 -26.74
N THR A 244 -4.51 15.21 -27.40
CA THR A 244 -3.14 14.87 -27.00
C THR A 244 -2.61 15.75 -25.87
N GLU A 245 -3.35 16.77 -25.45
CA GLU A 245 -2.90 17.67 -24.39
C GLU A 245 -3.12 17.01 -23.01
N PRO A 246 -2.08 16.93 -22.17
CA PRO A 246 -2.26 16.45 -20.81
C PRO A 246 -3.09 17.48 -20.03
N ILE A 247 -4.04 16.97 -19.25
CA ILE A 247 -4.95 17.80 -18.43
C ILE A 247 -4.43 18.01 -17.00
N GLY A 248 -3.32 17.35 -16.65
CA GLY A 248 -2.67 17.40 -15.35
C GLY A 248 -1.79 16.17 -15.12
N ASP A 249 -1.26 16.04 -13.90
CA ASP A 249 -0.40 14.93 -13.50
C ASP A 249 -1.03 14.10 -12.36
N GLN A 250 -0.65 12.83 -12.30
CA GLN A 250 -1.05 11.95 -11.21
C GLN A 250 -0.53 12.46 -9.86
N LEU A 251 -1.30 12.20 -8.81
CA LEU A 251 -0.92 12.55 -7.43
C LEU A 251 0.43 11.95 -7.00
N LEU A 252 0.80 10.78 -7.53
CA LEU A 252 2.08 10.12 -7.25
C LEU A 252 3.27 11.06 -7.48
N LEU A 253 3.18 12.02 -8.41
CA LEU A 253 4.26 12.98 -8.67
C LEU A 253 4.70 13.73 -7.41
N ASN A 254 3.77 14.08 -6.51
CA ASN A 254 4.06 14.81 -5.26
C ASN A 254 4.88 14.00 -4.25
N TYR A 255 4.97 12.70 -4.45
CA TYR A 255 5.68 11.77 -3.58
C TYR A 255 6.98 11.26 -4.20
N CYS A 256 7.34 11.73 -5.39
CA CYS A 256 8.57 11.35 -6.07
C CYS A 256 9.59 12.48 -6.00
N PHE A 257 10.86 12.11 -5.95
CA PHE A 257 11.99 13.01 -6.12
C PHE A 257 12.31 13.17 -7.60
N GLY A 258 12.63 14.38 -8.04
CA GLY A 258 12.98 14.67 -9.43
C GLY A 258 13.86 15.90 -9.56
N HIS A 259 14.46 16.07 -10.74
CA HIS A 259 15.24 17.24 -11.09
C HIS A 259 14.58 17.96 -12.28
N VAL A 260 14.58 19.30 -12.29
CA VAL A 260 13.91 20.08 -13.35
C VAL A 260 14.51 19.86 -14.74
N GLU A 261 15.79 19.49 -14.80
CA GLU A 261 16.50 19.17 -16.03
C GLU A 261 16.52 17.65 -16.34
N SER A 262 15.68 16.84 -15.69
CA SER A 262 15.66 15.38 -15.90
C SER A 262 14.26 14.81 -16.11
N SER A 263 14.18 13.80 -16.97
CA SER A 263 12.99 12.96 -17.17
C SER A 263 12.82 11.92 -16.06
N LEU A 264 13.87 11.63 -15.27
CA LEU A 264 13.86 10.64 -14.21
C LEU A 264 13.09 11.12 -12.98
N LEU A 265 12.18 10.28 -12.48
CA LEU A 265 11.61 10.39 -11.14
C LEU A 265 12.01 9.19 -10.28
N LEU A 266 12.25 9.47 -8.99
CA LEU A 266 12.64 8.50 -7.99
C LEU A 266 11.61 8.50 -6.85
N CYS A 267 10.73 7.51 -6.82
CA CYS A 267 9.61 7.45 -5.89
C CYS A 267 9.96 6.53 -4.71
N PRO A 268 10.07 7.02 -3.47
CA PRO A 268 10.37 6.18 -2.32
C PRO A 268 9.29 5.12 -2.10
N SER A 269 9.72 3.91 -1.72
CA SER A 269 8.83 2.82 -1.35
C SER A 269 8.73 2.61 0.16
N SER A 270 8.99 3.65 0.96
CA SER A 270 9.04 3.57 2.43
C SER A 270 8.27 4.72 3.09
N ASN A 271 8.31 4.80 4.42
CA ASN A 271 7.74 5.90 5.21
C ASN A 271 8.36 7.28 4.90
N ALA A 272 9.37 7.38 4.04
CA ALA A 272 9.85 8.69 3.57
C ALA A 272 8.75 9.50 2.85
N ILE A 273 7.76 8.84 2.23
CA ILE A 273 6.68 9.53 1.49
C ILE A 273 5.76 10.39 2.36
N ILE A 274 5.76 10.22 3.69
CA ILE A 274 4.90 10.98 4.61
C ILE A 274 5.62 12.17 5.26
N ILE A 275 6.90 12.40 4.93
CA ILE A 275 7.67 13.51 5.48
C ILE A 275 7.34 14.76 4.68
N ASN A 276 6.82 15.80 5.34
CA ASN A 276 6.41 17.02 4.67
C ASN A 276 7.58 17.98 4.39
N HIS A 277 7.31 18.91 3.49
CA HIS A 277 8.17 20.02 3.19
C HIS A 277 8.30 21.00 4.38
N CYS A 278 9.53 21.48 4.62
CA CYS A 278 9.76 22.77 5.21
C CYS A 278 11.15 23.32 4.81
N SER A 279 11.34 24.63 4.92
CA SER A 279 12.63 25.29 4.70
C SER A 279 12.89 26.44 5.66
N ASP A 280 14.12 26.91 5.68
CA ASP A 280 14.51 28.16 6.35
C ASP A 280 14.18 29.43 5.55
N ARG A 281 13.63 29.28 4.33
CA ARG A 281 13.40 30.39 3.40
C ARG A 281 12.13 31.17 3.70
N GLN A 282 11.12 30.51 4.26
CA GLN A 282 9.86 31.15 4.66
C GLN A 282 9.24 30.49 5.89
N ASP A 283 8.29 31.19 6.54
CA ASP A 283 7.60 30.68 7.72
C ASP A 283 6.41 29.78 7.31
N TRP A 284 6.60 28.48 7.43
CA TRP A 284 5.58 27.47 7.14
C TRP A 284 4.60 27.22 8.31
N GLY A 285 4.82 27.86 9.47
CA GLY A 285 4.02 27.64 10.67
C GLY A 285 4.25 26.27 11.31
N GLY A 286 3.37 25.87 12.22
CA GLY A 286 3.46 24.57 12.89
C GLY A 286 4.74 24.40 13.73
N GLN A 287 5.28 23.18 13.77
CA GLN A 287 6.52 22.88 14.48
C GLN A 287 7.78 23.31 13.72
N CYS A 288 7.69 23.57 12.42
CA CYS A 288 8.81 24.04 11.60
C CYS A 288 8.95 25.58 11.56
N GLY A 289 7.85 26.29 11.80
CA GLY A 289 7.79 27.74 11.74
C GLY A 289 8.61 28.45 12.82
N GLY A 290 8.69 29.78 12.69
CA GLY A 290 9.43 30.62 13.63
C GLY A 290 10.96 30.50 13.53
N GLY A 291 11.48 30.16 12.33
CA GLY A 291 12.91 30.07 12.03
C GLY A 291 13.60 28.81 12.54
N LYS A 292 12.85 27.72 12.75
CA LYS A 292 13.42 26.42 13.15
C LYS A 292 13.92 25.59 11.98
N GLY A 293 13.23 25.68 10.84
CA GLY A 293 13.62 24.98 9.62
C GLY A 293 13.45 23.46 9.66
N PRO A 294 13.85 22.80 8.57
CA PRO A 294 13.81 21.34 8.47
C PRO A 294 14.79 20.71 9.47
N ASN A 295 14.36 19.60 10.08
CA ASN A 295 15.14 18.84 11.06
C ASN A 295 15.71 17.52 10.50
N ALA A 296 15.48 17.26 9.22
CA ALA A 296 16.07 16.16 8.49
C ALA A 296 16.44 16.58 7.06
N MET A 297 17.25 15.75 6.39
CA MET A 297 17.60 15.88 4.98
C MET A 297 17.68 14.51 4.33
N TYR A 298 17.56 14.44 3.01
CA TYR A 298 17.85 13.23 2.26
C TYR A 298 19.29 13.22 1.76
N ARG A 299 19.87 12.02 1.61
CA ARG A 299 21.15 11.79 0.93
C ARG A 299 21.13 10.42 0.25
N TRP A 300 22.02 10.20 -0.72
CA TRP A 300 22.23 8.85 -1.26
C TRP A 300 22.59 7.86 -0.16
N ALA A 301 22.03 6.66 -0.25
CA ALA A 301 22.31 5.59 0.69
C ALA A 301 23.81 5.27 0.74
N THR A 302 24.26 4.95 1.95
CA THR A 302 25.67 4.65 2.23
C THR A 302 25.90 3.13 2.24
N ASP A 303 26.70 2.63 3.17
CA ASP A 303 27.22 1.25 3.18
C ASP A 303 26.15 0.14 3.23
N TRP A 304 24.91 0.44 3.61
CA TRP A 304 23.83 -0.56 3.66
C TRP A 304 23.23 -0.90 2.30
N ASP A 305 23.38 -0.02 1.30
CA ASP A 305 22.93 -0.27 -0.07
C ASP A 305 24.04 0.00 -1.08
N THR A 306 24.95 -0.97 -1.17
CA THR A 306 26.09 -0.93 -2.11
C THR A 306 25.67 -0.80 -3.57
N ASN A 307 24.43 -1.12 -3.93
CA ASN A 307 23.93 -0.93 -5.29
C ASN A 307 23.81 0.55 -5.65
N THR A 308 23.54 1.43 -4.68
CA THR A 308 23.34 2.85 -4.96
C THR A 308 24.59 3.48 -5.60
N GLU A 309 25.79 3.13 -5.12
CA GLU A 309 27.06 3.63 -5.69
C GLU A 309 27.25 3.21 -7.16
N GLU A 310 26.95 1.95 -7.49
CA GLU A 310 26.99 1.46 -8.87
C GLU A 310 26.02 2.24 -9.75
N TRP A 311 24.77 2.39 -9.30
CA TRP A 311 23.72 3.04 -10.08
C TRP A 311 23.98 4.51 -10.33
N LEU A 312 24.57 5.23 -9.38
CA LEU A 312 24.96 6.64 -9.54
C LEU A 312 25.99 6.87 -10.65
N SER A 313 26.73 5.83 -11.05
CA SER A 313 27.70 5.90 -12.14
C SER A 313 27.11 5.63 -13.54
N LEU A 314 25.86 5.15 -13.61
CA LEU A 314 25.21 4.77 -14.86
C LEU A 314 24.66 5.99 -15.61
N SER A 315 24.54 5.85 -16.92
CA SER A 315 23.69 6.70 -17.76
C SER A 315 22.21 6.32 -17.62
N LEU A 316 21.30 7.19 -18.07
CA LEU A 316 19.86 6.88 -18.08
C LEU A 316 19.52 5.66 -18.95
N GLU A 317 20.24 5.43 -20.05
CA GLU A 317 20.04 4.26 -20.91
C GLU A 317 20.40 2.95 -20.19
N GLU A 318 21.53 2.93 -19.49
CA GLU A 318 21.97 1.77 -18.69
C GLU A 318 21.03 1.52 -17.50
N MET A 319 20.55 2.59 -16.85
CA MET A 319 19.52 2.48 -15.80
C MET A 319 18.21 1.90 -16.35
N GLN A 320 17.77 2.34 -17.53
CA GLN A 320 16.57 1.79 -18.18
C GLN A 320 16.73 0.29 -18.45
N GLU A 321 17.87 -0.15 -19.00
CA GLU A 321 18.13 -1.58 -19.25
C GLU A 321 18.05 -2.40 -17.94
N LYS A 322 18.63 -1.90 -16.86
CA LYS A 322 18.56 -2.57 -15.55
C LYS A 322 17.14 -2.57 -14.98
N ASN A 323 16.40 -1.48 -15.15
CA ASN A 323 15.01 -1.35 -14.71
C ASN A 323 14.09 -2.32 -15.46
N ASP A 324 14.26 -2.45 -16.78
CA ASP A 324 13.52 -3.41 -17.62
C ASP A 324 13.79 -4.87 -17.19
N ASN A 325 15.00 -5.12 -16.71
CA ASN A 325 15.41 -6.40 -16.11
C ASN A 325 15.00 -6.57 -14.64
N ARG A 326 14.22 -5.62 -14.07
CA ARG A 326 13.71 -5.62 -12.70
C ARG A 326 14.80 -5.69 -11.63
N GLN A 327 15.95 -5.07 -11.89
CA GLN A 327 17.02 -4.97 -10.89
C GLN A 327 16.68 -3.89 -9.86
N ARG A 328 17.07 -4.12 -8.60
CA ARG A 328 16.93 -3.10 -7.54
C ARG A 328 17.88 -1.94 -7.84
N GLY A 329 17.32 -0.73 -7.85
CA GLY A 329 18.06 0.50 -8.10
C GLY A 329 18.53 1.25 -6.86
N LEU A 330 18.38 2.56 -6.93
CA LEU A 330 18.88 3.55 -5.98
C LEU A 330 18.09 3.51 -4.66
N SER A 331 18.74 3.93 -3.58
CA SER A 331 18.10 4.24 -2.31
C SER A 331 18.57 5.60 -1.78
N PHE A 332 17.66 6.31 -1.11
CA PHE A 332 18.00 7.42 -0.22
C PHE A 332 18.05 6.96 1.24
N GLU A 333 18.69 7.77 2.06
CA GLU A 333 18.52 7.82 3.51
C GLU A 333 17.95 9.19 3.87
N ILE A 334 16.93 9.21 4.71
CA ILE A 334 16.55 10.43 5.43
C ILE A 334 17.35 10.44 6.74
N VAL A 335 18.11 11.49 6.98
CA VAL A 335 18.99 11.64 8.15
C VAL A 335 18.65 12.89 8.93
N ALA A 336 18.72 12.80 10.26
CA ALA A 336 18.45 13.93 11.13
C ALA A 336 19.57 14.99 11.02
N THR A 337 19.22 16.27 10.87
CA THR A 337 20.17 17.40 10.82
C THR A 337 20.49 17.96 12.21
N ARG A 338 19.73 17.52 13.21
CA ARG A 338 19.88 17.80 14.64
C ARG A 338 19.17 16.72 15.43
N ASP A 339 19.25 16.78 16.76
CA ASP A 339 18.43 15.93 17.61
C ASP A 339 16.92 16.18 17.37
N ILE A 340 16.15 15.10 17.23
CA ILE A 340 14.70 15.09 17.05
C ILE A 340 14.05 14.39 18.25
N GLN A 341 13.13 15.07 18.91
CA GLN A 341 12.46 14.53 20.11
C GLN A 341 11.28 13.62 19.76
N PRO A 342 10.92 12.65 20.62
CA PRO A 342 9.68 11.90 20.46
C PRO A 342 8.46 12.84 20.34
N GLY A 343 7.59 12.60 19.37
CA GLY A 343 6.42 13.42 19.06
C GLY A 343 6.71 14.69 18.25
N GLU A 344 7.96 14.92 17.85
CA GLU A 344 8.32 16.01 16.95
C GLU A 344 8.05 15.62 15.50
N GLU A 345 7.46 16.53 14.72
CA GLU A 345 7.25 16.36 13.28
C GLU A 345 8.58 16.50 12.55
N ILE A 346 8.80 15.61 11.59
CA ILE A 346 10.00 15.49 10.79
C ILE A 346 9.74 16.18 9.46
N PHE A 347 10.65 17.07 9.07
CA PHE A 347 10.56 17.84 7.85
C PHE A 347 11.86 17.75 7.05
N ILE A 348 11.72 17.78 5.73
CA ILE A 348 12.83 17.92 4.79
C ILE A 348 12.60 19.13 3.88
N ASP A 349 13.67 19.67 3.34
CA ASP A 349 13.58 20.70 2.31
C ASP A 349 13.30 20.07 0.93
N TYR A 350 12.22 20.49 0.28
CA TYR A 350 11.83 20.02 -1.05
C TYR A 350 12.49 20.82 -2.18
N GLY A 351 13.24 21.88 -1.84
CA GLY A 351 13.97 22.71 -2.79
C GLY A 351 13.19 23.91 -3.32
N HIS A 352 13.93 24.82 -3.96
CA HIS A 352 13.41 26.09 -4.48
C HIS A 352 12.31 25.91 -5.54
N ASP A 353 12.51 25.02 -6.51
CA ASP A 353 11.56 24.84 -7.60
C ASP A 353 10.19 24.33 -7.08
N TRP A 354 10.18 23.58 -5.97
CA TRP A 354 8.93 23.16 -5.34
C TRP A 354 8.22 24.33 -4.65
N GLU A 355 8.96 25.17 -3.92
CA GLU A 355 8.39 26.34 -3.25
C GLU A 355 7.86 27.37 -4.22
N ASP A 356 8.60 27.66 -5.29
CA ASP A 356 8.18 28.61 -6.31
C ASP A 356 6.89 28.13 -6.99
N ALA A 357 6.80 26.83 -7.30
CA ALA A 357 5.59 26.23 -7.82
C ALA A 357 4.42 26.29 -6.82
N TRP A 358 4.66 26.02 -5.53
CA TRP A 358 3.62 26.09 -4.49
C TRP A 358 3.12 27.52 -4.29
N ASN A 359 4.04 28.49 -4.23
CA ASN A 359 3.70 29.90 -4.07
C ASN A 359 2.89 30.39 -5.29
N TYR A 360 3.31 30.05 -6.50
CA TYR A 360 2.56 30.34 -7.72
C TYR A 360 1.18 29.70 -7.70
N HIS A 361 1.08 28.43 -7.29
CA HIS A 361 -0.18 27.72 -7.15
C HIS A 361 -1.11 28.45 -6.18
N VAL A 362 -0.68 28.74 -4.95
CA VAL A 362 -1.50 29.44 -3.95
C VAL A 362 -1.96 30.82 -4.44
N GLU A 363 -1.11 31.57 -5.13
CA GLU A 363 -1.45 32.90 -5.65
C GLU A 363 -2.49 32.83 -6.80
N ASN A 364 -2.40 31.82 -7.65
CA ASN A 364 -3.20 31.73 -8.88
C ASN A 364 -4.36 30.73 -8.81
N TRP A 365 -4.41 29.92 -7.74
CA TRP A 365 -5.40 28.88 -7.58
C TRP A 365 -6.81 29.46 -7.49
N LYS A 366 -7.74 28.76 -8.14
CA LYS A 366 -9.16 29.07 -8.12
C LYS A 366 -9.92 27.81 -7.75
N PRO A 367 -10.97 27.95 -6.91
CA PRO A 367 -11.81 26.81 -6.60
C PRO A 367 -12.43 26.25 -7.89
N PRO A 368 -12.54 24.92 -8.00
CA PRO A 368 -13.17 24.30 -9.16
C PRO A 368 -14.66 24.70 -9.22
N THR A 369 -15.13 25.06 -10.42
CA THR A 369 -16.51 25.53 -10.67
C THR A 369 -17.39 24.44 -11.28
N GLY A 370 -18.72 24.58 -11.22
CA GLY A 370 -19.66 23.66 -11.84
C GLY A 370 -20.01 22.49 -10.93
N ASP A 371 -19.91 21.25 -11.41
CA ASP A 371 -20.29 20.04 -10.65
C ASP A 371 -19.54 19.91 -9.30
N PHE A 372 -18.38 20.54 -9.18
CA PHE A 372 -17.56 20.56 -7.97
C PHE A 372 -18.13 21.44 -6.83
N GLU A 373 -19.09 22.34 -7.11
CA GLU A 373 -19.75 23.17 -6.10
C GLU A 373 -20.71 22.37 -5.20
N SER A 374 -21.23 21.27 -5.74
CA SER A 374 -22.13 20.36 -5.02
C SER A 374 -21.38 19.20 -4.35
N TYR A 375 -20.07 19.33 -4.13
CA TYR A 375 -19.30 18.31 -3.45
C TYR A 375 -19.68 18.18 -1.97
N SER A 376 -19.76 16.94 -1.50
CA SER A 376 -19.83 16.63 -0.07
C SER A 376 -18.74 15.67 0.35
N SER A 377 -18.17 15.95 1.51
CA SER A 377 -17.20 15.05 2.16
C SER A 377 -17.88 13.75 2.56
N ILE A 378 -17.48 12.63 1.95
CA ILE A 378 -18.03 11.31 2.29
C ILE A 378 -17.65 10.92 3.72
N THR A 379 -16.49 11.37 4.21
CA THR A 379 -16.08 11.14 5.59
C THR A 379 -17.07 11.79 6.56
N ARG A 380 -17.53 13.02 6.30
CA ARG A 380 -18.55 13.69 7.13
C ARG A 380 -19.90 12.97 7.03
N LEU A 381 -20.33 12.60 5.82
CA LEU A 381 -21.62 11.90 5.63
C LEU A 381 -21.67 10.57 6.39
N ASN A 382 -20.58 9.80 6.33
CA ASN A 382 -20.43 8.52 7.04
C ASN A 382 -20.39 8.74 8.57
N ASN A 383 -19.57 9.67 9.06
CA ASN A 383 -19.46 9.95 10.50
C ASN A 383 -20.77 10.48 11.12
N GLU A 384 -21.49 11.32 10.39
CA GLU A 384 -22.78 11.87 10.83
C GLU A 384 -23.96 10.89 10.62
N LYS A 385 -23.71 9.72 10.01
CA LYS A 385 -24.72 8.71 9.67
C LYS A 385 -25.93 9.33 8.96
N LYS A 386 -25.67 10.13 7.92
CA LYS A 386 -26.73 10.77 7.13
C LYS A 386 -27.72 9.74 6.56
N ASP A 387 -28.92 10.25 6.25
CA ASP A 387 -29.98 9.44 5.65
C ASP A 387 -29.54 8.93 4.28
N LEU A 388 -29.69 7.63 4.03
CA LEU A 388 -29.23 7.00 2.81
C LEU A 388 -30.21 7.15 1.63
N LEU A 389 -31.47 7.52 1.90
CA LEU A 389 -32.52 7.62 0.86
C LEU A 389 -32.49 8.95 0.09
N ASP A 390 -31.75 9.94 0.57
CA ASP A 390 -31.75 11.30 0.01
C ASP A 390 -30.43 11.62 -0.73
N LEU A 391 -30.00 10.71 -1.63
CA LEU A 391 -28.72 10.86 -2.35
C LEU A 391 -28.62 12.13 -3.19
N GLU A 392 -29.73 12.59 -3.76
CA GLU A 392 -29.77 13.80 -4.58
C GLU A 392 -29.35 15.06 -3.82
N THR A 393 -29.53 15.08 -2.49
CA THR A 393 -29.13 16.22 -1.65
C THR A 393 -27.73 16.07 -1.05
N HIS A 394 -27.12 14.89 -1.14
CA HIS A 394 -25.79 14.62 -0.60
C HIS A 394 -24.65 15.01 -1.52
N GLY A 395 -24.92 15.49 -2.74
CA GLY A 395 -23.90 16.06 -3.63
C GLY A 395 -23.55 15.19 -4.83
N SER A 396 -23.03 15.83 -5.88
CA SER A 396 -22.83 15.19 -7.19
C SER A 396 -21.81 14.04 -7.15
N ASN A 397 -20.85 14.11 -6.23
CA ASN A 397 -19.77 13.14 -6.06
C ASN A 397 -20.17 11.88 -5.30
N VAL A 398 -21.33 11.86 -4.65
CA VAL A 398 -21.67 10.80 -3.69
C VAL A 398 -22.38 9.64 -4.38
N GLN A 399 -22.00 8.43 -4.01
CA GLN A 399 -22.72 7.18 -4.30
C GLN A 399 -22.77 6.31 -3.04
N LEU A 400 -23.58 5.25 -3.05
CA LEU A 400 -23.57 4.25 -1.97
C LEU A 400 -22.67 3.08 -2.33
N GLY A 401 -21.97 2.57 -1.32
CA GLY A 401 -21.25 1.32 -1.34
C GLY A 401 -21.87 0.33 -0.37
N CYS A 402 -22.18 -0.88 -0.83
CA CYS A 402 -22.66 -1.98 -0.01
C CYS A 402 -21.61 -3.07 0.04
N ILE A 403 -21.41 -3.66 1.22
CA ILE A 403 -20.50 -4.80 1.40
C ILE A 403 -21.08 -6.04 0.70
N TYR A 404 -20.38 -6.55 -0.30
CA TYR A 404 -20.77 -7.78 -0.97
C TYR A 404 -19.58 -8.72 -1.08
N LEU A 405 -19.70 -9.86 -0.39
CA LEU A 405 -18.75 -10.96 -0.42
C LEU A 405 -19.23 -11.93 -1.50
N GLU A 406 -18.60 -11.86 -2.66
CA GLU A 406 -18.79 -12.86 -3.70
C GLU A 406 -18.37 -14.22 -3.11
N LYS A 407 -19.34 -15.12 -2.94
CA LYS A 407 -19.05 -16.50 -2.57
C LYS A 407 -18.28 -17.08 -3.74
N LYS A 408 -16.99 -17.33 -3.56
CA LYS A 408 -16.26 -18.19 -4.49
C LYS A 408 -17.01 -19.51 -4.49
N GLU A 409 -17.36 -20.00 -5.67
CA GLU A 409 -17.78 -21.39 -5.86
C GLU A 409 -16.61 -22.27 -5.40
N GLU A 410 -16.49 -22.51 -4.10
CA GLU A 410 -15.84 -23.72 -3.63
C GLU A 410 -16.73 -24.88 -4.10
N GLU A 411 -16.09 -25.95 -4.59
CA GLU A 411 -16.65 -27.13 -5.26
C GLU A 411 -17.64 -27.95 -4.39
N ASP A 412 -18.45 -27.33 -3.54
CA ASP A 412 -19.60 -27.96 -2.91
C ASP A 412 -20.77 -27.91 -3.91
N GLU A 413 -20.80 -28.90 -4.81
CA GLU A 413 -21.81 -29.16 -5.87
C GLU A 413 -23.27 -29.28 -5.39
N ASP A 414 -23.60 -29.04 -4.11
CA ASP A 414 -24.87 -29.47 -3.51
C ASP A 414 -25.83 -28.35 -3.07
N TYR A 415 -25.64 -27.09 -3.50
CA TYR A 415 -26.56 -26.00 -3.15
C TYR A 415 -27.05 -25.14 -4.34
N TYR A 416 -27.54 -25.79 -5.38
CA TYR A 416 -28.45 -25.15 -6.33
C TYR A 416 -29.88 -25.56 -6.00
N ASP A 417 -30.57 -24.74 -5.20
CA ASP A 417 -32.04 -24.72 -5.22
C ASP A 417 -32.44 -23.72 -6.32
N ASP A 418 -32.81 -24.30 -7.46
CA ASP A 418 -33.39 -23.62 -8.61
C ASP A 418 -34.71 -22.95 -8.20
N GLU A 419 -34.79 -21.61 -8.18
CA GLU A 419 -35.91 -20.85 -8.76
C GLU A 419 -35.79 -19.34 -8.54
N TYR A 420 -35.64 -18.63 -9.65
CA TYR A 420 -35.87 -17.19 -9.84
C TYR A 420 -34.98 -16.21 -9.10
N GLY A 421 -34.24 -15.43 -9.91
CA GLY A 421 -33.57 -14.22 -9.47
C GLY A 421 -34.48 -13.31 -8.66
N GLY A 422 -33.88 -12.72 -7.62
CA GLY A 422 -34.21 -11.35 -7.31
C GLY A 422 -34.38 -10.99 -5.85
N LEU A 423 -34.28 -11.88 -4.86
CA LEU A 423 -34.27 -11.49 -3.43
C LEU A 423 -33.48 -12.51 -2.59
N VAL A 424 -32.25 -12.21 -2.24
CA VAL A 424 -31.48 -12.98 -1.26
C VAL A 424 -31.64 -12.32 0.10
N LYS A 425 -32.13 -13.04 1.11
CA LYS A 425 -32.10 -12.53 2.48
C LYS A 425 -30.65 -12.39 2.92
N SER A 426 -30.21 -11.19 3.25
CA SER A 426 -28.89 -11.02 3.82
C SER A 426 -28.87 -11.69 5.19
N GLY A 427 -28.11 -12.78 5.33
CA GLY A 427 -27.85 -13.38 6.63
C GLY A 427 -26.94 -12.48 7.48
N GLU A 428 -26.62 -12.94 8.70
CA GLU A 428 -25.59 -12.29 9.54
C GLU A 428 -24.21 -12.23 8.87
N GLU A 429 -23.99 -12.97 7.78
CA GLU A 429 -22.77 -12.96 6.96
C GLU A 429 -22.44 -11.59 6.35
N TYR A 430 -23.43 -10.70 6.18
CA TYR A 430 -23.21 -9.33 5.69
C TYR A 430 -23.01 -8.30 6.81
N LYS A 431 -23.17 -8.71 8.08
CA LYS A 431 -22.74 -7.90 9.23
C LYS A 431 -21.27 -8.19 9.46
N ILE A 432 -20.40 -7.26 9.06
CA ILE A 432 -18.98 -7.41 9.40
C ILE A 432 -18.85 -7.28 10.91
N ALA A 433 -18.62 -8.42 11.57
CA ALA A 433 -18.62 -8.56 13.02
C ALA A 433 -17.47 -7.81 13.72
N ASP A 434 -16.55 -7.19 12.98
CA ASP A 434 -15.27 -6.77 13.56
C ASP A 434 -14.63 -5.50 12.97
N GLY A 435 -15.39 -4.57 12.38
CA GLY A 435 -14.81 -3.30 11.86
C GLY A 435 -13.87 -3.45 10.65
N THR A 436 -13.62 -4.68 10.21
CA THR A 436 -12.68 -5.04 9.15
C THR A 436 -13.26 -4.91 7.76
N THR A 437 -13.67 -3.72 7.36
CA THR A 437 -14.24 -3.51 6.03
C THR A 437 -13.14 -3.00 5.09
N ARG A 438 -12.52 -3.91 4.33
CA ARG A 438 -11.62 -3.50 3.25
C ARG A 438 -12.42 -2.82 2.14
N GLU A 439 -11.87 -1.75 1.56
CA GLU A 439 -12.49 -1.03 0.44
C GLU A 439 -12.86 -1.96 -0.73
N GLU A 440 -12.14 -3.07 -0.88
CA GLU A 440 -12.39 -4.11 -1.87
C GLU A 440 -13.72 -4.87 -1.67
N TYR A 441 -14.42 -4.72 -0.56
CA TYR A 441 -15.73 -5.37 -0.40
C TYR A 441 -16.90 -4.47 -0.72
N TYR A 442 -16.67 -3.18 -0.97
CA TYR A 442 -17.75 -2.28 -1.34
C TYR A 442 -18.05 -2.35 -2.83
N TRP A 443 -19.31 -2.63 -3.13
CA TRP A 443 -19.89 -2.58 -4.47
C TRP A 443 -20.85 -1.40 -4.55
N PRO A 444 -20.93 -0.71 -5.70
CA PRO A 444 -21.98 0.28 -5.91
C PRO A 444 -23.35 -0.34 -5.64
N CYS A 445 -24.25 0.39 -4.98
CA CYS A 445 -25.58 -0.12 -4.70
C CYS A 445 -26.65 0.99 -4.66
N THR A 446 -27.89 0.58 -4.86
CA THR A 446 -29.07 1.44 -4.77
C THR A 446 -30.04 0.92 -3.72
N ILE A 447 -30.55 1.80 -2.86
CA ILE A 447 -31.57 1.43 -1.87
C ILE A 447 -32.95 1.47 -2.52
N TYR A 448 -33.66 0.35 -2.44
CA TYR A 448 -35.03 0.22 -2.96
C TYR A 448 -36.10 0.44 -1.89
N ALA A 449 -35.87 -0.09 -0.69
CA ALA A 449 -36.81 0.03 0.40
C ALA A 449 -36.08 0.09 1.75
N LYS A 450 -36.75 0.70 2.73
CA LYS A 450 -36.37 0.69 4.13
C LYS A 450 -37.44 -0.10 4.89
N ASP A 451 -37.01 -1.02 5.74
CA ASP A 451 -37.93 -1.84 6.53
C ASP A 451 -38.69 -0.98 7.56
N GLU A 452 -39.83 -1.47 8.04
CA GLU A 452 -40.73 -0.70 8.92
C GLU A 452 -40.06 -0.25 10.23
N ASP A 453 -39.17 -1.08 10.77
CA ASP A 453 -38.39 -0.79 11.98
C ASP A 453 -37.23 0.18 11.71
N GLY A 454 -36.85 0.33 10.44
CA GLY A 454 -35.84 1.27 9.97
C GLY A 454 -34.38 0.87 10.18
N ASP A 455 -34.14 -0.33 10.71
CA ASP A 455 -32.81 -0.87 10.99
C ASP A 455 -32.22 -1.67 9.81
N ALA A 456 -33.04 -1.96 8.79
CA ALA A 456 -32.65 -2.75 7.63
C ALA A 456 -33.22 -2.19 6.33
N TYR A 457 -32.60 -2.60 5.23
CA TYR A 457 -32.86 -2.10 3.89
C TYR A 457 -33.01 -3.23 2.88
N THR A 458 -33.74 -2.96 1.80
CA THR A 458 -33.61 -3.73 0.56
C THR A 458 -32.70 -2.96 -0.38
N VAL A 459 -31.58 -3.56 -0.77
CA VAL A 459 -30.56 -2.95 -1.64
C VAL A 459 -30.43 -3.74 -2.93
N LEU A 460 -30.20 -3.05 -4.03
CA LEU A 460 -29.73 -3.63 -5.29
C LEU A 460 -28.22 -3.46 -5.35
N ILE A 461 -27.49 -4.57 -5.45
CA ILE A 461 -26.05 -4.56 -5.70
C ILE A 461 -25.82 -4.40 -7.20
N GLU A 462 -24.98 -3.44 -7.57
CA GLU A 462 -24.66 -3.11 -8.96
C GLU A 462 -23.26 -3.63 -9.31
N GLN A 463 -23.07 -4.06 -10.56
CA GLN A 463 -21.78 -4.56 -11.01
C GLN A 463 -20.74 -3.43 -10.93
N SER A 464 -19.63 -3.69 -10.22
CA SER A 464 -18.53 -2.73 -10.19
C SER A 464 -17.86 -2.67 -11.57
N PRO A 465 -17.69 -1.47 -12.16
CA PRO A 465 -17.02 -1.32 -13.45
C PRO A 465 -15.53 -1.70 -13.42
N GLN A 466 -14.97 -1.86 -12.21
CA GLN A 466 -13.56 -2.18 -11.98
C GLN A 466 -13.31 -3.68 -11.81
N ARG A 467 -14.38 -4.50 -11.82
CA ARG A 467 -14.31 -5.93 -11.57
C ARG A 467 -14.64 -6.72 -12.82
N ALA A 468 -14.15 -7.96 -12.85
CA ALA A 468 -14.68 -8.94 -13.77
C ALA A 468 -16.20 -9.04 -13.58
N GLU A 469 -16.88 -9.24 -14.70
CA GLU A 469 -18.32 -9.43 -14.70
C GLU A 469 -18.66 -10.68 -13.88
N THR A 470 -19.51 -10.48 -12.87
CA THR A 470 -20.02 -11.58 -12.04
C THR A 470 -20.99 -12.44 -12.86
N SER A 471 -21.28 -13.67 -12.40
CA SER A 471 -22.26 -14.54 -13.07
C SER A 471 -23.64 -13.89 -13.18
N TRP A 472 -24.12 -13.25 -12.11
CA TRP A 472 -25.40 -12.55 -12.12
C TRP A 472 -25.40 -11.33 -13.06
N ALA A 473 -24.29 -10.59 -13.16
CA ALA A 473 -24.19 -9.48 -14.11
C ALA A 473 -24.18 -9.97 -15.57
N ALA A 474 -23.42 -11.04 -15.85
CA ALA A 474 -23.33 -11.63 -17.19
C ALA A 474 -24.67 -12.20 -17.68
N GLU A 475 -25.54 -12.61 -16.75
CA GLU A 475 -26.89 -13.10 -17.02
C GLU A 475 -27.97 -11.99 -17.00
N ASP A 476 -27.57 -10.71 -16.85
CA ASP A 476 -28.47 -9.55 -16.72
C ASP A 476 -29.48 -9.72 -15.57
N MET A 477 -29.05 -10.37 -14.48
CA MET A 477 -29.86 -10.62 -13.30
C MET A 477 -29.57 -9.60 -12.20
N PRO A 478 -30.57 -8.82 -11.76
CA PRO A 478 -30.39 -7.88 -10.65
C PRO A 478 -30.25 -8.63 -9.33
N LEU A 479 -29.21 -8.32 -8.56
CA LEU A 479 -28.98 -8.89 -7.24
C LEU A 479 -29.56 -8.00 -6.15
N PHE A 480 -30.76 -8.32 -5.66
CA PHE A 480 -31.31 -7.65 -4.48
C PHE A 480 -30.99 -8.42 -3.20
N LEU A 481 -30.59 -7.68 -2.18
CA LEU A 481 -30.44 -8.18 -0.81
C LEU A 481 -31.48 -7.51 0.09
N THR A 482 -32.27 -8.30 0.81
CA THR A 482 -33.30 -7.82 1.77
C THR A 482 -32.84 -8.01 3.20
N GLU A 483 -33.41 -7.27 4.16
CA GLU A 483 -32.98 -7.28 5.57
C GLU A 483 -31.51 -6.80 5.74
N TYR A 484 -31.05 -5.98 4.79
CA TYR A 484 -29.66 -5.56 4.65
C TYR A 484 -29.29 -4.52 5.71
N PRO A 485 -28.27 -4.78 6.56
CA PRO A 485 -27.97 -3.94 7.72
C PRO A 485 -27.45 -2.55 7.32
N ARG A 486 -27.89 -1.51 8.04
CA ARG A 486 -27.48 -0.11 7.83
C ARG A 486 -25.96 0.07 7.90
N GLU A 487 -25.31 -0.63 8.82
CA GLU A 487 -23.85 -0.59 9.04
C GLU A 487 -23.05 -1.11 7.85
N SER A 488 -23.67 -1.88 6.96
CA SER A 488 -23.02 -2.42 5.76
C SER A 488 -23.19 -1.55 4.52
N ILE A 489 -23.81 -0.36 4.68
CA ILE A 489 -23.97 0.65 3.63
C ILE A 489 -23.20 1.92 4.02
N VAL A 490 -22.31 2.36 3.13
CA VAL A 490 -21.48 3.55 3.31
C VAL A 490 -21.63 4.51 2.13
N PHE A 491 -21.34 5.79 2.36
CA PHE A 491 -21.16 6.76 1.29
C PHE A 491 -19.74 6.63 0.72
N LEU A 492 -19.63 6.57 -0.60
CA LEU A 492 -18.38 6.53 -1.35
C LEU A 492 -18.33 7.69 -2.35
N ASN A 493 -17.12 8.07 -2.73
CA ASN A 493 -16.92 8.94 -3.88
C ASN A 493 -17.22 8.13 -5.15
N LYS A 494 -17.95 8.74 -6.09
CA LYS A 494 -17.99 8.29 -7.47
C LYS A 494 -16.57 8.25 -8.03
N GLN A 495 -16.32 7.31 -8.93
CA GLN A 495 -15.02 7.18 -9.57
C GLN A 495 -14.59 8.52 -10.20
N GLY A 496 -13.38 8.98 -9.85
CA GLY A 496 -12.84 10.25 -10.34
C GLY A 496 -13.45 11.52 -9.72
N ALA A 497 -14.36 11.42 -8.74
CA ALA A 497 -14.99 12.60 -8.12
C ALA A 497 -14.27 13.10 -6.84
N SER A 498 -13.26 12.36 -6.38
CA SER A 498 -12.48 12.72 -5.20
C SER A 498 -11.68 14.00 -5.40
N ASP A 499 -11.27 14.64 -4.31
CA ASP A 499 -10.39 15.81 -4.33
C ASP A 499 -9.08 15.55 -5.11
N GLN A 500 -8.56 14.33 -5.05
CA GLN A 500 -7.30 13.94 -5.71
C GLN A 500 -7.40 13.96 -7.24
N ASN A 501 -8.62 13.91 -7.78
CA ASN A 501 -8.88 13.90 -9.22
C ASN A 501 -9.33 15.27 -9.75
N MET A 502 -9.37 16.29 -8.89
CA MET A 502 -9.77 17.62 -9.31
C MET A 502 -8.74 18.23 -10.28
N PRO A 503 -9.19 18.93 -11.35
CA PRO A 503 -8.30 19.67 -12.22
C PRO A 503 -7.66 20.85 -11.48
N GLY A 504 -6.45 21.25 -11.88
CA GLY A 504 -5.75 22.39 -11.30
C GLY A 504 -5.32 22.17 -9.84
N THR A 505 -5.20 20.92 -9.40
CA THR A 505 -4.61 20.57 -8.11
C THR A 505 -3.09 20.65 -8.19
N PHE A 506 -2.45 20.96 -7.06
CA PHE A 506 -1.00 21.13 -7.02
C PHE A 506 -0.27 19.81 -7.32
N ARG A 507 0.61 19.82 -8.32
CA ARG A 507 1.41 18.68 -8.75
C ARG A 507 2.85 19.11 -8.97
N GLN A 508 3.76 18.67 -8.11
CA GLN A 508 5.17 19.03 -8.19
C GLN A 508 6.04 17.99 -7.46
N PRO A 509 7.07 17.42 -8.11
CA PRO A 509 7.98 16.49 -7.45
C PRO A 509 8.83 17.21 -6.40
N ILE A 510 9.32 16.43 -5.44
CA ILE A 510 10.33 16.88 -4.48
C ILE A 510 11.63 17.13 -5.25
N GLY A 511 12.17 18.34 -5.19
CA GLY A 511 13.38 18.70 -5.91
C GLY A 511 14.61 18.01 -5.33
N ILE A 512 15.37 17.29 -6.18
CA ILE A 512 16.71 16.81 -5.84
C ILE A 512 17.71 17.96 -6.05
N GLN A 513 18.53 18.22 -5.04
CA GLN A 513 19.55 19.26 -5.10
C GLN A 513 20.66 18.95 -6.13
N ASP A 514 21.11 19.99 -6.85
CA ASP A 514 22.19 19.93 -7.83
C ASP A 514 23.47 19.30 -7.26
N GLU A 515 23.75 19.54 -5.98
CA GLU A 515 24.95 19.06 -5.29
C GLU A 515 25.05 17.53 -5.25
N ILE A 516 23.93 16.83 -5.33
CA ILE A 516 23.90 15.37 -5.29
C ILE A 516 23.32 14.74 -6.55
N PHE A 517 22.74 15.51 -7.48
CA PHE A 517 22.14 14.98 -8.70
C PHE A 517 23.22 14.74 -9.78
N PRO A 518 23.39 13.51 -10.30
CA PRO A 518 24.38 13.23 -11.34
C PRO A 518 24.11 14.01 -12.63
N GLU A 519 25.13 14.73 -13.12
CA GLU A 519 25.04 15.54 -14.34
C GLU A 519 24.65 14.72 -15.58
N GLN A 520 25.06 13.45 -15.66
CA GLN A 520 24.71 12.58 -16.79
C GLN A 520 23.23 12.17 -16.84
N TRP A 521 22.44 12.52 -15.83
CA TRP A 521 20.99 12.29 -15.79
C TRP A 521 20.19 13.53 -16.22
N LYS A 522 20.85 14.65 -16.52
CA LYS A 522 20.18 15.85 -17.02
C LYS A 522 19.97 15.73 -18.54
N ASP A 523 18.78 15.30 -18.94
CA ASP A 523 18.37 15.05 -20.33
C ASP A 523 17.30 16.01 -20.86
N ILE A 524 16.78 16.91 -20.02
CA ILE A 524 15.78 17.92 -20.37
C ILE A 524 16.40 19.31 -20.22
N ALA A 525 16.08 20.23 -21.15
CA ALA A 525 16.45 21.63 -20.99
C ALA A 525 15.68 22.25 -19.81
N ARG A 526 16.35 23.05 -18.98
CA ARG A 526 15.67 23.84 -17.95
C ARG A 526 14.64 24.75 -18.63
N ASP A 527 13.37 24.51 -18.33
CA ASP A 527 12.32 25.40 -18.77
C ASP A 527 12.42 26.67 -17.93
N ASN A 528 12.69 27.81 -18.58
CA ASN A 528 12.89 29.08 -17.88
C ASN A 528 11.56 29.76 -17.50
N GLY A 529 10.42 29.09 -17.73
CA GLY A 529 9.11 29.54 -17.25
C GLY A 529 8.74 30.94 -17.72
N ASP A 530 8.82 31.19 -19.03
CA ASP A 530 8.29 32.40 -19.67
C ASP A 530 6.76 32.33 -19.88
#